data_AF-A0A1N6FPC3-F1
#
_entry.id   AF-A0A1N6FPC3-F1
#
_cell.length_a   1.000
_cell.length_b   1.000
_cell.length_c   1.000
_cell.angle_alpha   90.00
_cell.angle_beta   90.00
_cell.angle_gamma   90.00
#
_symmetry.space_group_name_H-M   'P 1'
#
loop_
_entity.id
_entity.type
_entity.pdbx_description
1 polymer ?
#
loop_
_entity_poly.entity_id
_entity_poly.type
_entity_poly.pdbx_seq_one_letter_code
_entity_poly.pdbx_strand_id
1 'polypeptide(L)'
;MNKDNVWWTRKCWIKAEERLLKHARYSDFFMFWYSLLGVASSIIFIGEKQPEIISKVFVCFSVFVFGFSLFSSLGRFRERANSFKAGYIELQRIYMILNSKKKCKSERMDDEHFKNYTKVLDSCENHTSLDFLRAKVDVYQNSVEKSSLTIIPCGKDFFIYYFLIFWDFFLPVFLFVFPVLNLIFFMNYYD
;
A
#
# COMPACT_ATOMS: atom_id res chain seq x y z
N MET A 1 -21.97 12.66 16.17
CA MET A 1 -21.13 12.25 15.02
C MET A 1 -21.82 12.66 13.73
N ASN A 2 -21.12 13.26 12.76
CA ASN A 2 -21.74 13.74 11.50
C ASN A 2 -21.50 12.74 10.35
N LYS A 3 -22.39 12.72 9.34
CA LYS A 3 -22.31 11.90 8.12
C LYS A 3 -20.97 12.08 7.39
N ASP A 4 -20.38 13.27 7.47
CA ASP A 4 -19.09 13.58 6.86
C ASP A 4 -17.96 12.77 7.48
N ASN A 5 -18.03 12.44 8.78
CA ASN A 5 -17.04 11.59 9.44
C ASN A 5 -17.06 10.18 8.84
N VAL A 6 -18.25 9.61 8.64
CA VAL A 6 -18.43 8.30 8.01
C VAL A 6 -17.86 8.30 6.59
N TRP A 7 -18.12 9.38 5.84
CA TRP A 7 -17.62 9.55 4.49
C TRP A 7 -16.09 9.65 4.44
N TRP A 8 -15.48 10.46 5.29
CA TRP A 8 -14.02 10.61 5.37
C TRP A 8 -13.32 9.33 5.79
N THR A 9 -13.83 8.64 6.83
CA THR A 9 -13.31 7.33 7.22
C THR A 9 -13.34 6.35 6.05
N ARG A 10 -14.47 6.29 5.33
CA ARG A 10 -14.60 5.43 4.14
C ARG A 10 -13.53 5.74 3.09
N LYS A 11 -13.30 7.03 2.80
CA LYS A 11 -12.26 7.45 1.84
C LYS A 11 -10.85 7.06 2.28
N CYS A 12 -10.55 7.16 3.57
CA CYS A 12 -9.27 6.76 4.11
C CYS A 12 -9.04 5.24 4.04
N TRP A 13 -10.08 4.46 4.32
CA TRP A 13 -10.01 2.99 4.24
C TRP A 13 -9.80 2.49 2.79
N ILE A 14 -10.39 3.18 1.80
CA ILE A 14 -10.10 2.90 0.39
C ILE A 14 -8.61 3.11 0.09
N LYS A 15 -8.01 4.22 0.55
CA LYS A 15 -6.57 4.46 0.36
C LYS A 15 -5.66 3.49 1.11
N ALA A 16 -6.09 3.04 2.29
CA ALA A 16 -5.39 2.00 3.04
C ALA A 16 -5.41 0.65 2.29
N GLU A 17 -6.55 0.26 1.71
CA GLU A 17 -6.66 -0.93 0.84
C GLU A 17 -5.72 -0.83 -0.37
N GLU A 18 -5.80 0.28 -1.13
CA GLU A 18 -4.94 0.51 -2.31
C GLU A 18 -3.46 0.36 -1.97
N ARG A 19 -3.02 0.92 -0.83
CA ARG A 19 -1.65 0.81 -0.33
C ARG A 19 -1.27 -0.63 -0.02
N LEU A 20 -2.12 -1.36 0.72
CA LEU A 20 -1.83 -2.76 1.09
C LEU A 20 -1.76 -3.67 -0.15
N LEU A 21 -2.66 -3.49 -1.12
CA LEU A 21 -2.62 -4.22 -2.39
C LEU A 21 -1.37 -3.88 -3.21
N LYS A 22 -0.92 -2.63 -3.16
CA LYS A 22 0.34 -2.22 -3.78
C LYS A 22 1.55 -2.91 -3.13
N HIS A 23 1.60 -2.95 -1.80
CA HIS A 23 2.66 -3.68 -1.08
C HIS A 23 2.64 -5.18 -1.40
N ALA A 24 1.46 -5.81 -1.44
CA ALA A 24 1.33 -7.21 -1.84
C ALA A 24 1.91 -7.46 -3.25
N ARG A 25 1.52 -6.64 -4.23
CA ARG A 25 2.01 -6.75 -5.62
C ARG A 25 3.53 -6.57 -5.71
N TYR A 26 4.09 -5.58 -5.01
CA TYR A 26 5.53 -5.36 -5.01
C TYR A 26 6.29 -6.49 -4.33
N SER A 27 5.78 -7.00 -3.21
CA SER A 27 6.40 -8.12 -2.51
C SER A 27 6.48 -9.36 -3.39
N ASP A 28 5.35 -9.73 -4.03
CA ASP A 28 5.30 -10.87 -4.94
C ASP A 28 6.20 -10.68 -6.17
N PHE A 29 6.18 -9.47 -6.75
CA PHE A 29 7.01 -9.14 -7.90
C PHE A 29 8.51 -9.22 -7.58
N PHE A 30 8.96 -8.60 -6.47
CA PHE A 30 10.37 -8.65 -6.08
C PHE A 30 10.79 -10.05 -5.66
N MET A 31 9.92 -10.81 -5.00
CA MET A 31 10.19 -12.21 -4.69
C MET A 31 10.52 -12.99 -5.96
N PHE A 32 9.65 -12.88 -6.96
CA PHE A 32 9.83 -13.52 -8.25
C PHE A 32 11.11 -13.04 -8.94
N TRP A 33 11.32 -11.72 -9.02
CA TRP A 33 12.46 -11.12 -9.70
C TRP A 33 13.81 -11.56 -9.12
N TYR A 34 13.97 -11.46 -7.80
CA TYR A 34 15.22 -11.82 -7.14
C TYR A 34 15.45 -13.35 -7.11
N SER A 35 14.38 -14.15 -7.07
CA SER A 35 14.50 -15.60 -7.23
C SER A 35 15.00 -15.96 -8.63
N LEU A 36 14.45 -15.33 -9.68
CA LEU A 36 14.85 -15.55 -11.06
C LEU A 36 16.33 -15.18 -11.28
N LEU A 37 16.77 -14.03 -10.74
CA LEU A 37 18.17 -13.59 -10.81
C LEU A 37 19.11 -14.56 -10.09
N GLY A 38 18.72 -15.09 -8.93
CA GLY A 38 19.50 -16.09 -8.20
C GLY A 38 19.70 -17.37 -9.02
N VAL A 39 18.63 -17.87 -9.65
CA VAL A 39 18.70 -19.06 -10.51
C VAL A 39 19.52 -18.80 -11.76
N ALA A 40 19.29 -17.68 -12.45
CA ALA A 40 20.04 -17.31 -13.65
C ALA A 40 21.54 -17.18 -13.36
N SER A 41 21.91 -16.53 -12.26
CA SER A 41 23.30 -16.41 -11.83
C SER A 41 23.90 -17.78 -11.52
N SER A 42 23.16 -18.65 -10.84
CA SER A 42 23.63 -20.02 -10.53
C SER A 42 23.93 -20.85 -11.78
N ILE A 43 23.15 -20.66 -12.85
CA ILE A 43 23.38 -21.32 -14.14
C ILE A 43 24.61 -20.74 -14.85
N ILE A 44 24.76 -19.41 -14.86
CA ILE A 44 25.89 -18.73 -15.51
C ILE A 44 27.22 -19.20 -14.91
N PHE A 45 27.33 -19.26 -13.59
CA PHE A 45 28.58 -19.59 -12.93
C PHE A 45 28.81 -21.09 -12.72
N ILE A 46 28.07 -21.96 -13.43
CA ILE A 46 28.24 -23.41 -13.33
C ILE A 46 29.53 -23.84 -14.05
N GLY A 47 30.40 -24.61 -13.37
CA GLY A 47 31.63 -25.13 -13.96
C GLY A 47 32.83 -24.17 -13.93
N GLU A 48 32.67 -22.92 -13.50
CA GLU A 48 33.77 -21.99 -13.29
C GLU A 48 34.45 -22.19 -11.91
N LYS A 49 35.76 -21.97 -11.83
CA LYS A 49 36.45 -21.86 -10.53
C LYS A 49 36.02 -20.56 -9.87
N GLN A 50 34.96 -20.62 -9.07
CA GLN A 50 34.46 -19.45 -8.38
C GLN A 50 35.41 -19.01 -7.26
N PRO A 51 35.72 -17.70 -7.16
CA PRO A 51 36.33 -17.13 -5.98
C PRO A 51 35.47 -17.41 -4.74
N GLU A 52 36.12 -17.73 -3.61
CA GLU A 52 35.42 -18.05 -2.35
C GLU A 52 34.45 -16.93 -1.90
N ILE A 53 34.79 -15.68 -2.22
CA ILE A 53 33.95 -14.50 -1.94
C ILE A 53 32.60 -14.58 -2.68
N ILE A 54 32.60 -15.00 -3.95
CA ILE A 54 31.39 -15.08 -4.77
C ILE A 54 30.45 -16.15 -4.20
N SER A 55 30.98 -17.30 -3.81
CA SER A 55 30.19 -18.37 -3.18
C SER A 55 29.57 -17.91 -1.85
N LYS A 56 30.32 -17.16 -1.01
CA LYS A 56 29.78 -16.57 0.23
C LYS A 56 28.64 -15.59 -0.05
N VAL A 57 28.78 -14.73 -1.06
CA VAL A 57 27.74 -13.77 -1.47
C VAL A 57 26.47 -14.50 -1.91
N PHE A 58 26.57 -15.56 -2.70
CA PHE A 58 25.39 -16.34 -3.13
C PHE A 58 24.66 -17.01 -1.97
N VAL A 59 25.39 -17.51 -0.97
CA VAL A 59 24.78 -18.07 0.25
C VAL A 59 24.07 -16.97 1.04
N CYS A 60 24.69 -15.80 1.24
CA CYS A 60 24.02 -14.68 1.89
C CYS A 60 22.76 -14.23 1.13
N PHE A 61 22.83 -14.22 -0.21
CA PHE A 61 21.71 -13.86 -1.07
C PHE A 61 20.55 -14.86 -0.95
N SER A 62 20.81 -16.17 -0.94
CA SER A 62 19.75 -17.18 -0.80
C SER A 62 19.06 -17.10 0.56
N VAL A 63 19.82 -16.87 1.64
CA VAL A 63 19.26 -16.63 2.98
C VAL A 63 18.43 -15.35 3.01
N PHE A 64 18.86 -14.29 2.32
CA PHE A 64 18.09 -13.05 2.21
C PHE A 64 16.76 -13.26 1.48
N VAL A 65 16.77 -13.92 0.31
CA VAL A 65 15.53 -14.22 -0.44
C VAL A 65 14.59 -15.10 0.39
N PHE A 66 15.13 -16.10 1.07
CA PHE A 66 14.34 -16.94 1.98
C PHE A 66 13.72 -16.13 3.13
N GLY A 67 14.49 -15.30 3.82
CA GLY A 67 13.99 -14.43 4.89
C GLY A 67 12.93 -13.44 4.41
N PHE A 68 13.14 -12.86 3.21
CA PHE A 68 12.15 -12.00 2.57
C PHE A 68 10.85 -12.76 2.27
N SER A 69 10.92 -14.06 1.95
CA SER A 69 9.73 -14.88 1.67
C SER A 69 8.87 -15.12 2.89
N LEU A 70 9.52 -15.37 4.03
CA LEU A 70 8.85 -15.47 5.31
C LEU A 70 8.23 -14.12 5.69
N PHE A 71 8.98 -13.03 5.56
CA PHE A 71 8.48 -11.69 5.88
C PHE A 71 7.26 -11.30 5.04
N SER A 72 7.32 -11.54 3.73
CA SER A 72 6.19 -11.31 2.81
C SER A 72 4.95 -12.09 3.23
N SER A 73 5.12 -13.37 3.58
CA SER A 73 4.04 -14.25 4.05
C SER A 73 3.42 -13.76 5.36
N LEU A 74 4.25 -13.37 6.33
CA LEU A 74 3.81 -12.86 7.64
C LEU A 74 3.07 -11.51 7.55
N GLY A 75 3.39 -10.69 6.55
CA GLY A 75 2.78 -9.37 6.37
C GLY A 75 1.26 -9.42 6.10
N ARG A 76 0.73 -10.54 5.59
CA ARG A 76 -0.70 -10.79 5.31
C ARG A 76 -1.41 -9.61 4.61
N PHE A 77 -0.71 -8.94 3.69
CA PHE A 77 -1.17 -7.68 3.09
C PHE A 77 -2.52 -7.80 2.37
N ARG A 78 -2.75 -8.91 1.65
CA ARG A 78 -4.02 -9.17 0.96
C ARG A 78 -5.19 -9.34 1.92
N GLU A 79 -4.98 -10.06 3.01
CA GLU A 79 -6.05 -10.31 3.99
C GLU A 79 -6.44 -9.02 4.69
N ARG A 80 -5.46 -8.20 5.10
CA ARG A 80 -5.69 -6.87 5.67
C ARG A 80 -6.42 -5.95 4.68
N ALA A 81 -6.05 -5.98 3.40
CA ALA A 81 -6.75 -5.23 2.36
C ALA A 81 -8.22 -5.68 2.22
N ASN A 82 -8.48 -6.99 2.26
CA ASN A 82 -9.84 -7.54 2.22
C ASN A 82 -10.67 -7.10 3.43
N SER A 83 -10.08 -7.02 4.62
CA SER A 83 -10.74 -6.48 5.82
C SER A 83 -11.18 -5.02 5.60
N PHE A 84 -10.28 -4.16 5.11
CA PHE A 84 -10.65 -2.78 4.78
C PHE A 84 -11.76 -2.70 3.74
N LYS A 85 -11.70 -3.56 2.71
CA LYS A 85 -12.75 -3.66 1.68
C LYS A 85 -14.12 -3.99 2.25
N ALA A 86 -14.19 -5.04 3.06
CA ALA A 86 -15.43 -5.39 3.74
C ALA A 86 -15.93 -4.24 4.63
N GLY A 87 -15.02 -3.62 5.38
CA GLY A 87 -15.31 -2.51 6.27
C GLY A 87 -15.89 -1.29 5.55
N TYR A 88 -15.26 -0.81 4.48
CA TYR A 88 -15.74 0.41 3.81
C TYR A 88 -17.02 0.18 3.00
N ILE A 89 -17.31 -1.07 2.58
CA ILE A 89 -18.61 -1.45 2.00
C ILE A 89 -19.71 -1.28 3.05
N GLU A 90 -19.45 -1.68 4.28
CA GLU A 90 -20.40 -1.49 5.38
C GLU A 90 -20.57 -0.02 5.74
N LEU A 91 -19.47 0.76 5.78
CA LEU A 91 -19.54 2.21 5.95
C LEU A 91 -20.33 2.88 4.83
N GLN A 92 -20.28 2.37 3.59
CA GLN A 92 -21.08 2.88 2.49
C GLN A 92 -22.58 2.66 2.72
N ARG A 93 -22.98 1.50 3.24
CA ARG A 93 -24.39 1.23 3.59
C ARG A 93 -24.88 2.19 4.67
N ILE A 94 -24.11 2.36 5.75
CA ILE A 94 -24.43 3.32 6.82
C ILE A 94 -24.55 4.74 6.24
N TYR A 95 -23.61 5.16 5.41
CA TYR A 95 -23.64 6.47 4.75
C TYR A 95 -24.89 6.68 3.88
N MET A 96 -25.33 5.67 3.13
CA MET A 96 -26.55 5.74 2.32
C MET A 96 -27.81 5.88 3.18
N ILE A 97 -27.92 5.13 4.28
CA ILE A 97 -29.06 5.21 5.22
C ILE A 97 -29.14 6.60 5.86
N LEU A 98 -28.01 7.16 6.28
CA LEU A 98 -27.97 8.52 6.83
C LEU A 98 -28.37 9.56 5.78
N ASN A 99 -28.00 9.34 4.52
CA ASN A 99 -28.36 10.25 3.44
C ASN A 99 -29.85 10.18 3.07
N SER A 100 -30.48 9.00 3.16
CA SER A 100 -31.91 8.83 2.89
C SER A 100 -32.78 9.43 4.01
N LYS A 101 -32.35 9.30 5.27
CA LYS A 101 -33.03 9.91 6.43
C LYS A 101 -32.98 11.44 6.45
N LYS A 102 -32.03 12.07 5.75
CA LYS A 102 -31.93 13.54 5.66
C LYS A 102 -33.16 14.20 5.01
N LYS A 103 -33.97 13.45 4.25
CA LYS A 103 -35.28 13.92 3.76
C LYS A 103 -36.33 14.08 4.88
N CYS A 104 -36.09 13.49 6.06
CA CYS A 104 -36.98 13.49 7.22
C CYS A 104 -36.29 14.12 8.45
N LYS A 105 -35.99 15.43 8.39
CA LYS A 105 -35.77 16.37 9.53
C LYS A 105 -34.78 16.07 10.68
N SER A 106 -34.07 14.94 10.74
CA SER A 106 -33.00 14.70 11.74
C SER A 106 -31.62 14.64 11.08
N GLU A 107 -30.73 15.57 11.41
CA GLU A 107 -29.33 15.60 10.95
C GLU A 107 -28.36 14.83 11.86
N ARG A 108 -28.81 14.36 13.04
CA ARG A 108 -27.96 13.60 13.97
C ARG A 108 -28.12 12.10 13.72
N MET A 109 -27.00 11.37 13.77
CA MET A 109 -27.05 9.91 13.79
C MET A 109 -27.83 9.43 15.02
N ASP A 110 -28.79 8.54 14.83
CA ASP A 110 -29.43 7.82 15.93
C ASP A 110 -28.38 6.92 16.65
N ASP A 111 -28.59 6.67 17.94
CA ASP A 111 -27.65 5.90 18.79
C ASP A 111 -27.35 4.50 18.23
N GLU A 112 -28.32 3.88 17.54
CA GLU A 112 -28.16 2.59 16.87
C GLU A 112 -27.15 2.65 15.71
N HIS A 113 -27.21 3.69 14.86
CA HIS A 113 -26.28 3.87 13.75
C HIS A 113 -24.88 4.21 14.26
N PHE A 114 -24.78 4.93 15.37
CA PHE A 114 -23.51 5.16 16.05
C PHE A 114 -22.90 3.85 16.56
N LYS A 115 -23.69 3.02 17.24
CA LYS A 115 -23.23 1.71 17.72
C LYS A 115 -22.76 0.80 16.58
N ASN A 116 -23.50 0.77 15.46
CA ASN A 116 -23.12 0.01 14.27
C ASN A 116 -21.84 0.55 13.64
N TYR A 117 -21.68 1.87 13.54
CA TYR A 117 -20.46 2.49 13.04
C TYR A 117 -19.25 2.16 13.91
N THR A 118 -19.36 2.25 15.25
CA THR A 118 -18.26 1.88 16.17
C THR A 118 -17.90 0.41 16.03
N LYS A 119 -18.88 -0.48 15.91
CA LYS A 119 -18.64 -1.91 15.67
C LYS A 119 -17.85 -2.16 14.38
N VAL A 120 -18.14 -1.40 13.32
CA VAL A 120 -17.39 -1.46 12.06
C VAL A 120 -15.96 -0.95 12.26
N LEU A 121 -15.77 0.15 12.99
CA LEU A 121 -14.43 0.63 13.31
C LEU A 121 -13.59 -0.40 14.06
N ASP A 122 -14.17 -1.09 15.04
CA ASP A 122 -13.47 -2.10 15.85
C ASP A 122 -13.12 -3.37 15.05
N SER A 123 -13.76 -3.58 13.90
CA SER A 123 -13.56 -4.78 13.06
C SER A 123 -12.32 -4.73 12.18
N CYS A 124 -11.77 -3.54 11.93
CA CYS A 124 -10.65 -3.32 11.02
C CYS A 124 -9.53 -2.58 11.73
N GLU A 125 -8.31 -2.79 11.26
CA GLU A 125 -7.17 -1.99 11.75
C GLU A 125 -7.34 -0.51 11.38
N ASN A 126 -6.68 0.37 12.12
CA ASN A 126 -6.73 1.80 11.86
C ASN A 126 -5.94 2.16 10.60
N HIS A 127 -6.53 3.04 9.79
CA HIS A 127 -5.82 3.72 8.71
C HIS A 127 -4.69 4.60 9.26
N THR A 128 -3.67 4.84 8.44
CA THR A 128 -2.55 5.71 8.82
C THR A 128 -2.79 7.16 8.43
N SER A 129 -2.03 8.07 9.03
CA SER A 129 -2.04 9.50 8.66
C SER A 129 -1.71 9.75 7.19
N LEU A 130 -0.89 8.88 6.58
CA LEU A 130 -0.56 8.93 5.16
C LEU A 130 -1.75 8.55 4.28
N ASP A 131 -2.57 7.59 4.71
CA ASP A 131 -3.79 7.20 3.99
C ASP A 131 -4.81 8.35 4.04
N PHE A 132 -4.92 9.04 5.18
CA PHE A 132 -5.72 10.25 5.33
C PHE A 132 -5.23 11.38 4.43
N LEU A 133 -3.91 11.63 4.39
CA LEU A 133 -3.31 12.63 3.51
C LEU A 133 -3.62 12.35 2.03
N ARG A 134 -3.44 11.10 1.60
CA ARG A 134 -3.74 10.66 0.23
C ARG A 134 -5.23 10.82 -0.08
N ALA A 135 -6.11 10.43 0.84
CA ALA A 135 -7.56 10.58 0.67
C ALA A 135 -7.96 12.05 0.55
N LYS A 136 -7.39 12.93 1.39
CA LYS A 136 -7.64 14.37 1.39
C LYS A 136 -7.27 15.04 0.07
N VAL A 137 -6.06 14.78 -0.44
CA VAL A 137 -5.59 15.36 -1.71
C VAL A 137 -6.36 14.78 -2.91
N ASP A 138 -6.58 13.45 -2.93
CA ASP A 138 -7.31 12.76 -3.99
C ASP A 138 -8.76 13.26 -4.09
N VAL A 139 -9.45 13.40 -2.96
CA VAL A 139 -10.80 13.98 -2.91
C VAL A 139 -10.80 15.40 -3.45
N TYR A 140 -9.88 16.26 -3.01
CA TYR A 140 -9.84 17.65 -3.45
C TYR A 140 -9.57 17.80 -4.95
N GLN A 141 -8.73 16.95 -5.53
CA GLN A 141 -8.43 16.95 -6.95
C GLN A 141 -9.60 16.44 -7.80
N ASN A 142 -10.33 15.43 -7.32
CA ASN A 142 -11.43 14.81 -8.06
C ASN A 142 -12.81 15.48 -7.80
N SER A 143 -12.90 16.42 -6.86
CA SER A 143 -14.16 17.10 -6.55
C SER A 143 -14.41 18.28 -7.48
N VAL A 144 -15.58 18.29 -8.14
CA VAL A 144 -16.02 19.39 -9.00
C VAL A 144 -16.29 20.66 -8.18
N GLU A 145 -16.94 20.51 -7.03
CA GLU A 145 -17.33 21.63 -6.16
C GLU A 145 -16.48 21.63 -4.88
N LYS A 146 -15.37 22.37 -4.91
CA LYS A 146 -14.41 22.44 -3.79
C LYS A 146 -14.99 23.09 -2.53
N SER A 147 -15.97 23.98 -2.67
CA SER A 147 -16.70 24.63 -1.57
C SER A 147 -17.54 23.67 -0.73
N SER A 148 -17.89 22.51 -1.27
CA SER A 148 -18.69 21.50 -0.57
C SER A 148 -17.86 20.62 0.39
N LEU A 149 -16.53 20.74 0.36
CA LEU A 149 -15.64 19.91 1.16
C LEU A 149 -15.47 20.46 2.57
N THR A 150 -15.64 19.59 3.57
CA THR A 150 -15.40 19.92 4.98
C THR A 150 -13.92 19.99 5.34
N ILE A 151 -13.06 19.32 4.57
CA ILE A 151 -11.60 19.28 4.82
C ILE A 151 -10.89 19.65 3.52
N ILE A 152 -10.03 20.67 3.59
CA ILE A 152 -9.30 21.23 2.45
C ILE A 152 -7.79 21.04 2.70
N PRO A 153 -7.02 20.49 1.72
CA PRO A 153 -5.57 20.35 1.85
C PRO A 153 -4.84 21.71 1.82
N CYS A 154 -3.79 21.81 2.62
CA CYS A 154 -2.83 22.92 2.62
C CYS A 154 -1.71 22.67 1.59
N GLY A 155 -0.94 23.71 1.21
CA GLY A 155 0.19 23.57 0.28
C GLY A 155 1.23 22.51 0.72
N LYS A 156 1.48 22.38 2.03
CA LYS A 156 2.37 21.34 2.58
C LYS A 156 1.85 19.92 2.32
N ASP A 157 0.53 19.74 2.33
CA ASP A 157 -0.08 18.44 2.08
C ASP A 157 0.17 17.97 0.65
N PHE A 158 0.09 18.88 -0.33
CA PHE A 158 0.43 18.58 -1.71
C PHE A 158 1.90 18.21 -1.88
N PHE A 159 2.81 18.97 -1.23
CA PHE A 159 4.23 18.66 -1.28
C PHE A 159 4.52 17.24 -0.77
N ILE A 160 4.00 16.89 0.41
CA ILE A 160 4.18 15.54 0.97
C ILE A 160 3.53 14.48 0.08
N TYR A 161 2.33 14.74 -0.45
CA TYR A 161 1.63 13.82 -1.34
C TYR A 161 2.44 13.49 -2.60
N TYR A 162 2.94 14.50 -3.32
CA TYR A 162 3.74 14.29 -4.53
C TYR A 162 5.09 13.66 -4.20
N PHE A 163 5.71 14.02 -3.08
CA PHE A 163 6.92 13.37 -2.59
C PHE A 163 6.70 11.88 -2.34
N LEU A 164 5.58 11.50 -1.70
CA LEU A 164 5.24 10.10 -1.48
C LEU A 164 5.04 9.36 -2.81
N ILE A 165 4.32 9.95 -3.77
CA ILE A 165 4.12 9.35 -5.11
C ILE A 165 5.46 9.14 -5.83
N PHE A 166 6.34 10.13 -5.75
CA PHE A 166 7.67 10.05 -6.36
C PHE A 166 8.44 8.84 -5.82
N TRP A 167 8.51 8.68 -4.50
CA TRP A 167 9.20 7.54 -3.88
C TRP A 167 8.52 6.20 -4.16
N ASP A 168 7.19 6.20 -4.16
CA ASP A 168 6.34 5.07 -4.48
C ASP A 168 6.57 4.52 -5.91
N PHE A 169 7.13 5.34 -6.80
CA PHE A 169 7.51 4.95 -8.16
C PHE A 169 9.01 4.69 -8.28
N PHE A 170 9.84 5.59 -7.75
CA PHE A 170 11.29 5.55 -7.93
C PHE A 170 11.94 4.35 -7.21
N LEU A 171 11.53 4.06 -5.97
CA LEU A 171 12.15 3.00 -5.17
C LEU A 171 11.97 1.61 -5.82
N PRO A 172 10.77 1.23 -6.31
CA PRO A 172 10.62 -0.04 -7.03
C PRO A 172 11.45 -0.12 -8.31
N VAL A 173 11.53 0.97 -9.09
CA VAL A 173 12.33 1.01 -10.32
C VAL A 173 13.81 0.84 -10.01
N PHE A 174 14.31 1.52 -8.99
CA PHE A 174 15.68 1.38 -8.52
C PHE A 174 15.98 -0.07 -8.11
N LEU A 175 15.12 -0.69 -7.29
CA LEU A 175 15.28 -2.09 -6.86
C LEU A 175 15.19 -3.10 -8.01
N PHE A 176 14.48 -2.78 -9.09
CA PHE A 176 14.42 -3.62 -10.27
C PHE A 176 15.72 -3.56 -11.10
N VAL A 177 16.23 -2.35 -11.35
CA VAL A 177 17.38 -2.09 -12.22
C VAL A 177 18.71 -2.38 -11.53
N PHE A 178 18.83 -2.10 -10.23
CA PHE A 178 20.07 -2.26 -9.46
C PHE A 178 20.79 -3.61 -9.65
N PRO A 179 20.14 -4.78 -9.48
CA PRO A 179 20.84 -6.06 -9.64
C PRO A 179 21.30 -6.32 -11.08
N VAL A 180 20.57 -5.84 -12.09
CA VAL A 180 20.95 -6.00 -13.50
C VAL A 180 22.22 -5.20 -13.81
N LEU A 181 22.30 -3.97 -13.32
CA LEU A 181 23.49 -3.13 -13.49
C LEU A 181 24.73 -3.77 -12.85
N ASN A 182 24.57 -4.36 -11.65
CA ASN A 182 25.67 -5.07 -11.00
C ASN A 182 26.11 -6.29 -11.83
N LEU A 183 25.18 -7.11 -12.33
CA LEU A 183 25.53 -8.27 -13.17
C LEU A 183 26.28 -7.87 -14.45
N ILE A 184 25.85 -6.81 -15.14
CA ILE A 184 26.54 -6.29 -16.34
C ILE A 184 27.95 -5.79 -15.99
N PHE A 185 28.08 -5.04 -14.89
CA PHE A 185 29.38 -4.56 -14.43
C PHE A 185 30.33 -5.73 -14.10
N PHE A 186 29.82 -6.78 -13.44
CA PHE A 186 30.59 -7.98 -13.14
C PHE A 186 31.04 -8.70 -14.42
N MET A 187 30.15 -8.93 -15.39
CA MET A 187 30.51 -9.56 -16.68
C MET A 187 31.65 -8.80 -17.38
N ASN A 188 31.53 -7.48 -17.52
CA ASN A 188 32.53 -6.66 -18.20
C ASN A 188 33.89 -6.56 -17.48
N TYR A 189 33.98 -6.93 -16.21
CA TYR A 189 35.23 -6.87 -15.45
C TYR A 189 36.04 -8.17 -15.53
N TYR A 190 35.37 -9.30 -15.80
CA TYR A 190 35.99 -10.63 -15.86
C TYR A 190 36.18 -11.16 -17.28
N ASP A 191 35.62 -10.50 -18.30
CA ASP A 191 35.98 -10.63 -19.73
C ASP A 191 37.21 -9.77 -20.09
#